data_AF-A0A9P4TLY3-F1
#
_entry.id   AF-A0A9P4TLY3-F1
#
_cell.length_a   1.000
_cell.length_b   1.000
_cell.length_c   1.000
_cell.angle_alpha   90.00
_cell.angle_beta   90.00
_cell.angle_gamma   90.00
#
_symmetry.space_group_name_H-M   'P 1'
#
loop_
_entity.id
_entity.type
_entity.pdbx_description
1 polymer ?
#
loop_
_entity_poly.entity_id
_entity_poly.type
_entity_poly.pdbx_seq_one_letter_code
_entity_poly.pdbx_strand_id
1 'polypeptide(L)'
;MAYSVPFQTPLLNTVDADGVVQPEIPLLPATYRKKHRITAIGNDICSFLEAELNVSRLNDVHDWLWLVGLPSAARPLHYQVVKRRDIVVTEQLDLHLVWSSSATSVIYIKPLPRFLLCSDFWRTQICVHPQVYQIALGFLLSYVALIEREADYDLALRHGLVPKEVTWVAWLALVNELVGGSAQEKPFASDAASASSVGLLRGDACVNRRFHYGELRLGRLNWIYRIIRGEFRGYLSGCTNYGTFMRENTNSLITLFAYTTIVLSAMQVGLSTELLANDYAFGMASSVFSIFSILAPLVCIVAIMGVLAIIIIANLTRTLRIRRLKQSQGVKV
;
A
#
# COMPACT_ATOMS: atom_id res chain seq x y z
N MET A 1 9.92 -4.00 -29.06
CA MET A 1 11.07 -3.44 -28.31
C MET A 1 11.46 -4.46 -27.27
N ALA A 2 12.68 -5.00 -27.35
CA ALA A 2 13.20 -5.89 -26.31
C ALA A 2 13.72 -5.02 -25.16
N TYR A 3 13.27 -5.29 -23.94
CA TYR A 3 13.79 -4.60 -22.76
C TYR A 3 15.22 -5.05 -22.49
N SER A 4 16.11 -4.09 -22.21
CA SER A 4 17.47 -4.37 -21.78
C SER A 4 17.51 -4.67 -20.28
N VAL A 5 18.61 -5.26 -19.82
CA VAL A 5 18.85 -5.47 -18.40
C VAL A 5 19.20 -4.11 -17.76
N PRO A 6 18.60 -3.73 -16.63
CA PRO A 6 18.77 -2.39 -16.06
C PRO A 6 20.09 -2.18 -15.30
N PHE A 7 20.82 -3.24 -14.99
CA PHE A 7 22.12 -3.20 -14.31
C PHE A 7 22.97 -4.44 -14.64
N GLN A 8 24.28 -4.33 -14.47
CA GLN A 8 25.25 -5.42 -14.62
C GLN A 8 26.06 -5.67 -13.34
N THR A 9 26.03 -4.74 -12.38
CA THR A 9 26.73 -4.89 -11.09
C THR A 9 26.38 -6.23 -10.40
N PRO A 10 27.38 -7.04 -10.01
CA PRO A 10 27.14 -8.24 -9.21
C PRO A 10 26.85 -7.86 -7.75
N LEU A 11 25.67 -8.21 -7.26
CA LEU A 11 25.18 -7.84 -5.92
C LEU A 11 25.16 -9.01 -4.92
N LEU A 12 25.19 -10.23 -5.43
CA LEU A 12 25.07 -11.46 -4.65
C LEU A 12 26.36 -12.26 -4.77
N ASN A 13 26.75 -12.91 -3.68
CA ASN A 13 27.87 -13.83 -3.69
C ASN A 13 27.55 -15.06 -4.56
N THR A 14 28.53 -15.51 -5.32
CA THR A 14 28.45 -16.69 -6.17
C THR A 14 29.58 -17.65 -5.85
N VAL A 15 29.28 -18.93 -5.80
CA VAL A 15 30.25 -20.02 -5.72
C VAL A 15 30.41 -20.63 -7.09
N ASP A 16 31.67 -20.92 -7.43
CA ASP A 16 32.00 -21.71 -8.60
C ASP A 16 32.05 -23.19 -8.18
N ALA A 17 30.96 -23.92 -8.42
CA ALA A 17 30.91 -25.36 -8.25
C ALA A 17 30.94 -26.02 -9.63
N ASP A 18 31.95 -26.84 -9.88
CA ASP A 18 32.11 -27.61 -11.13
C ASP A 18 32.18 -26.74 -12.41
N GLY A 19 32.69 -25.50 -12.32
CA GLY A 19 32.80 -24.56 -13.45
C GLY A 19 31.51 -23.81 -13.77
N VAL A 20 30.47 -23.96 -12.93
CA VAL A 20 29.20 -23.24 -13.03
C VAL A 20 29.09 -22.27 -11.87
N VAL A 21 29.19 -20.97 -12.19
CA VAL A 21 28.98 -19.88 -11.23
C VAL A 21 27.51 -19.85 -10.81
N GLN A 22 27.22 -20.21 -9.56
CA GLN A 22 25.87 -20.20 -8.99
C GLN A 22 25.83 -19.33 -7.72
N PRO A 23 24.70 -18.69 -7.43
CA PRO A 23 24.56 -17.92 -6.20
C PRO A 23 24.64 -18.84 -4.97
N GLU A 24 25.40 -18.41 -3.95
CA GLU A 24 25.64 -19.17 -2.70
C GLU A 24 24.35 -19.64 -2.03
N ILE A 25 23.35 -18.77 -2.05
CA ILE A 25 22.01 -19.04 -1.54
C ILE A 25 21.05 -19.02 -2.75
N PRO A 26 20.02 -19.86 -2.78
CA PRO A 26 19.04 -19.87 -3.87
C PRO A 26 18.35 -18.51 -4.09
N LEU A 27 18.07 -18.17 -5.35
CA LEU A 27 17.39 -16.92 -5.74
C LEU A 27 15.88 -16.96 -5.52
N LEU A 28 15.28 -18.14 -5.70
CA LEU A 28 13.85 -18.35 -5.71
C LEU A 28 13.37 -18.97 -4.40
N PRO A 29 12.16 -18.61 -3.91
CA PRO A 29 11.58 -19.23 -2.72
C PRO A 29 11.21 -20.70 -2.94
N ALA A 30 10.86 -21.42 -1.88
CA ALA A 30 10.47 -22.83 -1.99
C ALA A 30 9.10 -23.03 -2.69
N THR A 31 8.13 -22.17 -2.36
CA THR A 31 6.76 -22.26 -2.87
C THR A 31 6.14 -20.87 -3.00
N TYR A 32 5.05 -20.79 -3.77
CA TYR A 32 4.21 -19.60 -3.85
C TYR A 32 2.74 -19.96 -3.72
N ARG A 33 1.90 -18.94 -3.45
CA ARG A 33 0.46 -19.13 -3.28
C ARG A 33 -0.32 -18.46 -4.41
N LYS A 34 -1.10 -19.26 -5.15
CA LYS A 34 -2.04 -18.78 -6.18
C LYS A 34 -3.44 -19.30 -5.86
N LYS A 35 -4.42 -18.40 -5.68
CA LYS A 35 -5.84 -18.74 -5.43
C LYS A 35 -6.06 -19.80 -4.32
N HIS A 36 -5.41 -19.61 -3.17
CA HIS A 36 -5.45 -20.53 -2.00
C HIS A 36 -4.78 -21.90 -2.18
N ARG A 37 -4.06 -22.13 -3.27
CA ARG A 37 -3.23 -23.33 -3.48
C ARG A 37 -1.76 -22.98 -3.27
N ILE A 38 -1.02 -23.91 -2.68
CA ILE A 38 0.44 -23.84 -2.54
C ILE A 38 1.04 -24.63 -3.70
N THR A 39 1.97 -24.01 -4.42
CA THR A 39 2.62 -24.58 -5.62
C THR A 39 4.13 -24.43 -5.51
N ALA A 40 4.87 -25.47 -5.89
CA ALA A 40 6.33 -25.41 -6.02
C ALA A 40 6.71 -24.57 -7.25
N ILE A 41 7.81 -23.82 -7.16
CA ILE A 41 8.22 -22.88 -8.23
C ILE A 41 8.75 -23.60 -9.46
N GLY A 42 9.46 -24.72 -9.28
CA GLY A 42 10.14 -25.44 -10.36
C GLY A 42 9.25 -25.90 -11.51
N ASN A 43 7.92 -25.86 -11.36
CA ASN A 43 6.97 -26.23 -12.40
C ASN A 43 6.62 -25.08 -13.35
N ASP A 44 6.63 -23.82 -12.88
CA ASP A 44 6.22 -22.65 -13.68
C ASP A 44 6.70 -21.33 -13.04
N ILE A 45 7.85 -20.83 -13.49
CA ILE A 45 8.44 -19.56 -13.04
C ILE A 45 7.57 -18.37 -13.46
N CYS A 46 6.94 -18.43 -14.64
CA CYS A 46 6.10 -17.35 -15.15
C CYS A 46 4.88 -17.15 -14.25
N SER A 47 4.17 -18.22 -13.90
CA SER A 47 3.05 -18.14 -12.95
C SER A 47 3.47 -17.68 -11.56
N PHE A 48 4.69 -18.00 -11.13
CA PHE A 48 5.26 -17.47 -9.90
C PHE A 48 5.45 -15.96 -10.00
N LEU A 49 6.13 -15.46 -11.03
CA LEU A 49 6.37 -14.03 -11.22
C LEU A 49 5.07 -13.22 -11.31
N GLU A 50 4.06 -13.73 -12.01
CA GLU A 50 2.73 -13.10 -12.07
C GLU A 50 2.03 -12.99 -10.70
N ALA A 51 2.23 -14.00 -9.84
CA ALA A 51 1.63 -14.02 -8.51
C ALA A 51 2.43 -13.14 -7.53
N GLU A 52 3.75 -13.21 -7.62
CA GLU A 52 4.70 -12.51 -6.75
C GLU A 52 4.70 -10.99 -7.01
N LEU A 53 4.70 -10.60 -8.28
CA LEU A 53 4.70 -9.20 -8.73
C LEU A 53 3.29 -8.70 -9.04
N ASN A 54 2.27 -9.25 -8.38
CA ASN A 54 0.89 -8.87 -8.62
C ASN A 54 0.55 -7.50 -8.00
N VAL A 55 0.24 -6.51 -8.84
CA VAL A 55 -0.25 -5.19 -8.43
C VAL A 55 -1.61 -4.84 -9.05
N SER A 56 -2.34 -5.82 -9.59
CA SER A 56 -3.58 -5.58 -10.37
C SER A 56 -4.64 -4.84 -9.55
N ARG A 57 -4.81 -5.23 -8.29
CA ARG A 57 -5.70 -4.60 -7.31
C ARG A 57 -5.53 -3.08 -7.27
N LEU A 58 -4.32 -2.59 -7.41
CA LEU A 58 -4.04 -1.16 -7.27
C LEU A 58 -4.14 -0.42 -8.59
N ASN A 59 -3.78 -1.11 -9.66
CA ASN A 59 -4.00 -0.61 -11.02
C ASN A 59 -5.49 -0.43 -11.31
N ASP A 60 -6.34 -1.30 -10.75
CA ASP A 60 -7.80 -1.20 -10.89
C ASP A 60 -8.41 0.03 -10.23
N VAL A 61 -7.72 0.64 -9.25
CA VAL A 61 -8.17 1.87 -8.56
C VAL A 61 -7.21 3.04 -8.81
N HIS A 62 -6.38 2.95 -9.86
CA HIS A 62 -5.31 3.92 -10.13
C HIS A 62 -5.83 5.36 -10.19
N ASP A 63 -6.98 5.57 -10.85
CA ASP A 63 -7.59 6.89 -11.03
C ASP A 63 -8.02 7.56 -9.72
N TRP A 64 -8.08 6.80 -8.62
CA TRP A 64 -8.42 7.27 -7.28
C TRP A 64 -7.19 7.36 -6.35
N LEU A 65 -6.00 6.93 -6.79
CA LEU A 65 -4.81 6.91 -5.94
C LEU A 65 -4.33 8.29 -5.51
N TRP A 66 -4.66 9.35 -6.26
CA TRP A 66 -4.39 10.73 -5.85
C TRP A 66 -5.07 11.12 -4.53
N LEU A 67 -6.19 10.49 -4.18
CA LEU A 67 -6.80 10.65 -2.85
C LEU A 67 -6.02 9.89 -1.78
N VAL A 68 -5.31 8.83 -2.13
CA VAL A 68 -4.66 7.89 -1.21
C VAL A 68 -3.25 8.35 -0.83
N GLY A 69 -2.50 8.87 -1.79
CA GLY A 69 -1.11 9.27 -1.63
C GLY A 69 -0.71 10.41 -2.56
N LEU A 70 0.45 10.99 -2.27
CA LEU A 70 1.05 12.02 -3.12
C LEU A 70 1.77 11.31 -4.29
N PRO A 71 1.64 11.80 -5.55
CA PRO A 71 2.37 11.27 -6.70
C PRO A 71 3.84 11.69 -6.63
N SER A 72 4.59 11.06 -5.73
CA SER A 72 6.00 11.32 -5.46
C SER A 72 6.66 10.02 -5.03
N ALA A 73 7.99 9.97 -5.13
CA ALA A 73 8.79 8.85 -4.66
C ALA A 73 8.52 8.53 -3.19
N ALA A 74 8.84 7.29 -2.80
CA ALA A 74 8.82 6.90 -1.40
C ALA A 74 9.81 7.76 -0.61
N ARG A 75 9.49 8.05 0.66
CA ARG A 75 10.46 8.72 1.53
C ARG A 75 11.42 7.70 2.12
N PRO A 76 12.68 8.09 2.38
CA PRO A 76 13.72 7.19 2.87
C PRO A 76 13.38 6.58 4.24
N LEU A 77 14.00 5.43 4.55
CA LEU A 77 13.69 4.61 5.73
C LEU A 77 13.86 5.36 7.05
N HIS A 78 14.93 6.13 7.22
CA HIS A 78 15.17 6.96 8.41
C HIS A 78 14.02 7.94 8.62
N TYR A 79 13.44 8.48 7.55
CA TYR A 79 12.31 9.39 7.64
C TYR A 79 11.01 8.68 8.00
N GLN A 80 10.85 7.39 7.66
CA GLN A 80 9.75 6.56 8.16
C GLN A 80 9.84 6.41 9.69
N VAL A 81 11.05 6.21 10.21
CA VAL A 81 11.31 6.15 11.66
C VAL A 81 11.01 7.50 12.33
N VAL A 82 11.40 8.63 11.73
CA VAL A 82 11.05 9.99 12.22
C VAL A 82 9.53 10.17 12.30
N LYS A 83 8.79 9.62 11.34
CA LYS A 83 7.31 9.60 11.35
C LYS A 83 6.70 8.63 12.35
N ARG A 84 7.51 7.98 13.20
CA ARG A 84 7.11 6.95 14.15
C ARG A 84 6.32 5.84 13.48
N ARG A 85 6.69 5.48 12.25
CA ARG A 85 6.14 4.32 11.56
C ARG A 85 7.00 3.12 11.87
N ASP A 86 6.38 2.08 12.41
CA ASP A 86 7.00 0.77 12.53
C ASP A 86 7.04 0.09 11.16
N ILE A 87 8.19 -0.51 10.83
CA ILE A 87 8.43 -1.12 9.52
C ILE A 87 8.06 -2.59 9.61
N VAL A 88 6.95 -2.96 8.96
CA VAL A 88 6.42 -4.32 8.95
C VAL A 88 6.71 -4.99 7.62
N VAL A 89 7.38 -6.14 7.68
CA VAL A 89 7.68 -6.97 6.51
C VAL A 89 6.41 -7.61 5.95
N THR A 90 6.22 -7.54 4.63
CA THR A 90 5.13 -8.20 3.90
C THR A 90 5.65 -8.91 2.66
N GLU A 91 5.14 -10.08 2.30
CA GLU A 91 5.50 -10.70 1.02
C GLU A 91 4.60 -10.24 -0.15
N GLN A 92 3.51 -9.53 0.12
CA GLN A 92 2.63 -9.07 -0.95
C GLN A 92 3.13 -7.74 -1.52
N LEU A 93 3.41 -7.70 -2.83
CA LEU A 93 3.89 -6.49 -3.49
C LEU A 93 2.86 -5.36 -3.49
N ASP A 94 1.58 -5.69 -3.55
CA ASP A 94 0.49 -4.71 -3.52
C ASP A 94 0.43 -3.94 -2.16
N LEU A 95 0.92 -4.55 -1.08
CA LEU A 95 1.07 -3.90 0.22
C LEU A 95 2.36 -3.07 0.37
N HIS A 96 3.35 -3.20 -0.53
CA HIS A 96 4.59 -2.44 -0.45
C HIS A 96 4.29 -0.92 -0.49
N LEU A 97 4.81 -0.19 0.51
CA LEU A 97 4.62 1.24 0.78
C LEU A 97 3.20 1.68 1.15
N VAL A 98 2.34 0.73 1.49
CA VAL A 98 1.05 1.02 2.12
C VAL A 98 1.28 1.23 3.61
N TRP A 99 0.72 2.30 4.19
CA TRP A 99 0.86 2.60 5.61
C TRP A 99 -0.49 2.83 6.28
N SER A 100 -0.58 2.44 7.55
CA SER A 100 -1.76 2.61 8.39
C SER A 100 -1.43 3.48 9.60
N SER A 101 -2.44 4.20 10.09
CA SER A 101 -2.37 5.00 11.31
C SER A 101 -3.34 4.49 12.40
N SER A 102 -4.06 3.40 12.15
CA SER A 102 -5.07 2.86 13.07
C SER A 102 -4.37 2.03 14.16
N ALA A 103 -4.54 2.45 15.42
CA ALA A 103 -3.90 1.96 16.65
C ALA A 103 -2.36 2.05 16.71
N THR A 104 -1.65 1.56 15.70
CA THR A 104 -0.19 1.69 15.55
C THR A 104 0.14 2.25 14.16
N SER A 105 1.06 3.21 14.11
CA SER A 105 1.53 3.78 12.85
C SER A 105 2.50 2.77 12.25
N VAL A 106 2.10 2.10 11.17
CA VAL A 106 2.86 1.02 10.53
C VAL A 106 2.99 1.29 9.03
N ILE A 107 4.13 0.93 8.45
CA ILE A 107 4.34 0.88 7.01
C ILE A 107 4.71 -0.55 6.59
N TYR A 108 4.01 -1.06 5.59
CA TYR A 108 4.27 -2.38 5.04
C TYR A 108 5.33 -2.26 3.94
N ILE A 109 6.43 -2.98 4.09
CA ILE A 109 7.51 -2.99 3.10
C ILE A 109 7.81 -4.43 2.71
N LYS A 110 7.69 -4.72 1.42
CA LYS A 110 8.14 -6.00 0.87
C LYS A 110 9.66 -6.07 0.80
N PRO A 111 10.33 -7.08 1.40
CA PRO A 111 11.77 -7.30 1.27
C PRO A 111 12.16 -7.47 -0.19
N LEU A 112 13.35 -6.99 -0.55
CA LEU A 112 13.88 -7.07 -1.90
C LEU A 112 14.24 -8.53 -2.24
N PRO A 113 13.51 -9.19 -3.16
CA PRO A 113 13.78 -10.58 -3.49
C PRO A 113 15.12 -10.74 -4.21
N ARG A 114 15.83 -11.83 -3.89
CA ARG A 114 17.18 -12.10 -4.39
C ARG A 114 17.22 -12.25 -5.92
N PHE A 115 16.17 -12.82 -6.52
CA PHE A 115 16.08 -12.92 -7.98
C PHE A 115 16.03 -11.55 -8.71
N LEU A 116 15.58 -10.47 -8.04
CA LEU A 116 15.62 -9.12 -8.63
C LEU A 116 17.00 -8.48 -8.58
N LEU A 117 17.93 -9.04 -7.81
CA LEU A 117 19.32 -8.57 -7.68
C LEU A 117 20.29 -9.33 -8.61
N CYS A 118 19.77 -10.22 -9.46
CA CYS A 118 20.56 -11.03 -10.39
C CYS A 118 20.31 -10.58 -11.84
N SER A 119 21.30 -9.97 -12.47
CA SER A 119 21.21 -9.47 -13.85
C SER A 119 20.89 -10.55 -14.89
N ASP A 120 21.37 -11.78 -14.71
CA ASP A 120 21.04 -12.91 -15.58
C ASP A 120 19.59 -13.37 -15.44
N PHE A 121 19.02 -13.29 -14.23
CA PHE A 121 17.59 -13.57 -14.02
C PHE A 121 16.72 -12.53 -14.74
N TRP A 122 17.14 -11.26 -14.74
CA TRP A 122 16.47 -10.22 -15.53
C TRP A 122 16.45 -10.56 -17.02
N ARG A 123 17.61 -10.89 -17.59
CA ARG A 123 17.75 -11.22 -19.01
C ARG A 123 16.86 -12.40 -19.42
N THR A 124 16.82 -13.45 -18.60
CA THR A 124 16.18 -14.73 -18.94
C THR A 124 14.69 -14.79 -18.61
N GLN A 125 14.24 -14.17 -17.51
CA GLN A 125 12.87 -14.32 -16.99
C GLN A 125 12.06 -13.02 -16.99
N ILE A 126 12.68 -11.84 -16.86
CA ILE A 126 11.96 -10.57 -16.66
C ILE A 126 11.84 -9.78 -17.96
N CYS A 127 12.96 -9.55 -18.67
CA CYS A 127 13.01 -8.77 -19.90
C CYS A 127 12.14 -9.35 -21.04
N VAL A 128 11.86 -10.66 -20.98
CA VAL A 128 10.97 -11.38 -21.89
C VAL A 128 9.50 -10.95 -21.72
N HIS A 129 9.12 -10.47 -20.53
CA HIS A 129 7.75 -10.12 -20.18
C HIS A 129 7.60 -8.63 -19.84
N PRO A 130 7.11 -7.80 -20.79
CA PRO A 130 7.00 -6.35 -20.61
C PRO A 130 6.30 -5.90 -19.33
N GLN A 131 5.19 -6.55 -18.96
CA GLN A 131 4.42 -6.18 -17.78
C GLN A 131 5.19 -6.47 -16.49
N VAL A 132 5.89 -7.61 -16.44
CA VAL A 132 6.70 -8.02 -15.30
C VAL A 132 7.90 -7.08 -15.16
N TYR A 133 8.57 -6.75 -16.27
CA TYR A 133 9.66 -5.78 -16.30
C TYR A 133 9.26 -4.43 -15.70
N GLN A 134 8.13 -3.86 -16.14
CA GLN A 134 7.66 -2.56 -15.65
C GLN A 134 7.38 -2.54 -14.15
N ILE A 135 6.88 -3.66 -13.61
CA ILE A 135 6.59 -3.79 -12.18
C ILE A 135 7.89 -4.00 -11.39
N ALA A 136 8.76 -4.89 -11.85
CA ALA A 136 10.05 -5.19 -11.22
C ALA A 136 10.94 -3.95 -11.17
N LEU A 137 10.98 -3.16 -12.25
CA LEU A 137 11.79 -1.94 -12.32
C LEU A 137 11.24 -0.88 -11.37
N GLY A 138 9.92 -0.68 -11.35
CA GLY A 138 9.28 0.24 -10.41
C GLY A 138 9.53 -0.13 -8.94
N PHE A 139 9.56 -1.43 -8.65
CA PHE A 139 9.88 -1.93 -7.32
C PHE A 139 11.36 -1.78 -6.94
N LEU A 140 12.30 -1.92 -7.89
CA LEU A 140 13.70 -1.57 -7.63
C LEU A 140 13.85 -0.06 -7.35
N LEU A 141 13.21 0.78 -8.16
CA LEU A 141 13.26 2.24 -7.99
C LEU A 141 12.62 2.70 -6.68
N SER A 142 11.62 1.99 -6.17
CA SER A 142 11.08 2.30 -4.83
C SER A 142 12.10 2.04 -3.73
N TYR A 143 12.95 1.03 -3.88
CA TYR A 143 14.08 0.78 -2.98
C TYR A 143 15.19 1.82 -3.11
N VAL A 144 15.49 2.29 -4.32
CA VAL A 144 16.41 3.43 -4.53
C VAL A 144 15.94 4.66 -3.74
N ALA A 145 14.64 4.92 -3.71
CA ALA A 145 14.06 6.02 -2.92
C ALA A 145 14.01 5.75 -1.40
N LEU A 146 13.93 4.47 -0.99
CA LEU A 146 13.94 4.08 0.42
C LEU A 146 15.34 4.14 1.05
N ILE A 147 16.38 3.79 0.28
CA ILE A 147 17.76 3.67 0.73
C ILE A 147 18.62 4.76 0.09
N GLU A 148 18.50 5.97 0.62
CA GLU A 148 19.23 7.15 0.13
C GLU A 148 20.63 7.25 0.76
N ARG A 149 20.77 6.87 2.03
CA ARG A 149 22.01 7.04 2.81
C ARG A 149 22.44 5.74 3.46
N GLU A 150 23.69 5.71 3.92
CA GLU A 150 24.24 4.57 4.66
C GLU A 150 23.41 4.23 5.91
N ALA A 151 22.88 5.25 6.61
CA ALA A 151 21.97 5.03 7.73
C ALA A 151 20.66 4.31 7.32
N ASP A 152 20.15 4.56 6.11
CA ASP A 152 18.99 3.84 5.57
C ASP A 152 19.34 2.40 5.20
N TYR A 153 20.54 2.19 4.67
CA TYR A 153 21.07 0.86 4.37
C TYR A 153 21.17 0.02 5.64
N ASP A 154 21.71 0.58 6.73
CA ASP A 154 21.77 -0.09 8.03
C ASP A 154 20.38 -0.40 8.58
N LEU A 155 19.39 0.48 8.36
CA LEU A 155 18.01 0.21 8.73
C LEU A 155 17.41 -0.91 7.87
N ALA A 156 17.68 -0.92 6.57
CA ALA A 156 17.23 -1.96 5.66
C ALA A 156 17.76 -3.33 6.07
N LEU A 157 19.05 -3.43 6.44
CA LEU A 157 19.65 -4.65 6.96
C LEU A 157 19.03 -5.08 8.30
N ARG A 158 18.84 -4.14 9.24
CA ARG A 158 18.24 -4.41 10.55
C ARG A 158 16.82 -4.97 10.45
N HIS A 159 16.03 -4.47 9.50
CA HIS A 159 14.67 -4.94 9.25
C HIS A 159 14.59 -6.12 8.27
N GLY A 160 15.73 -6.64 7.77
CA GLY A 160 15.77 -7.75 6.82
C GLY A 160 15.13 -7.43 5.47
N LEU A 161 15.14 -6.16 5.07
CA LEU A 161 14.56 -5.69 3.80
C LEU A 161 15.48 -5.97 2.61
N VAL A 162 16.78 -6.06 2.83
CA VAL A 162 17.80 -6.32 1.79
C VAL A 162 18.65 -7.52 2.25
N PRO A 163 19.07 -8.41 1.34
CA PRO A 163 19.98 -9.50 1.67
C PRO A 163 21.29 -8.98 2.26
N LYS A 164 21.84 -9.69 3.26
CA LYS A 164 23.04 -9.26 4.00
C LYS A 164 24.31 -9.24 3.16
N GLU A 165 24.28 -9.93 2.03
CA GLU A 165 25.36 -10.04 1.05
C GLU A 165 25.52 -8.73 0.25
N VAL A 166 24.46 -7.93 0.14
CA VAL A 166 24.49 -6.66 -0.58
C VAL A 166 25.25 -5.65 0.26
N THR A 167 26.46 -5.29 -0.15
CA THR A 167 27.27 -4.25 0.50
C THR A 167 26.78 -2.85 0.11
N TRP A 168 27.07 -1.85 0.94
CA TRP A 168 26.78 -0.44 0.61
C TRP A 168 27.45 0.00 -0.70
N VAL A 169 28.69 -0.44 -0.94
CA VAL A 169 29.42 -0.13 -2.19
C VAL A 169 28.71 -0.73 -3.41
N ALA A 170 28.27 -1.98 -3.32
CA ALA A 170 27.54 -2.65 -4.39
C ALA A 170 26.17 -2.00 -4.62
N TRP A 171 25.49 -1.57 -3.54
CA TRP A 171 24.25 -0.79 -3.63
C TRP A 171 24.44 0.53 -4.37
N LEU A 172 25.49 1.29 -4.05
CA LEU A 172 25.81 2.54 -4.75
C LEU A 172 26.06 2.33 -6.25
N ALA A 173 26.80 1.27 -6.61
CA ALA A 173 27.04 0.92 -8.01
C ALA A 173 25.73 0.59 -8.76
N LEU A 174 24.85 -0.21 -8.14
CA LEU A 174 23.51 -0.49 -8.67
C LEU A 174 22.70 0.78 -8.88
N VAL A 175 22.62 1.66 -7.86
CA VAL A 175 21.86 2.91 -7.95
C VAL A 175 22.38 3.79 -9.08
N ASN A 176 23.71 3.89 -9.24
CA ASN A 176 24.32 4.66 -10.32
C ASN A 176 23.97 4.10 -11.70
N GLU A 177 23.91 2.78 -11.88
CA GLU A 177 23.50 2.17 -13.15
C GLU A 177 22.00 2.39 -13.42
N LEU A 178 21.15 2.21 -12.41
CA LEU A 178 19.70 2.41 -12.53
C LEU A 178 19.33 3.85 -12.85
N VAL A 179 19.94 4.82 -12.15
CA VAL A 179 19.69 6.25 -12.35
C VAL A 179 20.43 6.76 -13.58
N GLY A 180 21.68 6.37 -13.78
CA GLY A 180 22.50 6.77 -14.93
C GLY A 180 21.95 6.25 -16.26
N GLY A 181 21.43 5.02 -16.30
CA GLY A 181 20.78 4.45 -17.48
C GLY A 181 19.52 5.22 -17.92
N SER A 182 18.82 5.86 -16.98
CA SER A 182 17.63 6.68 -17.29
C SER A 182 17.96 8.06 -17.89
N ALA A 183 19.17 8.58 -17.66
CA ALA A 183 19.60 9.88 -18.16
C ALA A 183 20.08 9.84 -19.62
N GLN A 184 20.39 8.65 -20.15
CA GLN A 184 21.04 8.50 -21.46
C GLN A 184 20.06 8.42 -22.65
N GLU A 185 18.74 8.47 -22.44
CA GLU A 185 17.74 8.35 -23.52
C GLU A 185 17.23 9.68 -24.13
N LYS A 186 17.53 10.87 -23.60
CA LYS A 186 17.11 12.14 -24.27
C LYS A 186 18.07 13.33 -24.05
N PRO A 187 18.97 13.64 -25.00
CA PRO A 187 19.53 14.97 -25.17
C PRO A 187 18.82 15.71 -26.31
N PHE A 188 17.54 16.06 -26.15
CA PHE A 188 16.91 17.15 -26.93
C PHE A 188 15.57 17.57 -26.32
N ALA A 189 15.58 18.59 -25.46
CA ALA A 189 14.57 19.65 -25.35
C ALA A 189 14.88 20.48 -24.10
N SER A 190 15.26 21.73 -24.34
CA SER A 190 15.31 22.81 -23.38
C SER A 190 13.98 22.97 -22.65
N ASP A 191 14.02 23.08 -21.32
CA ASP A 191 13.48 24.22 -20.57
C ASP A 191 13.84 24.06 -19.09
N ALA A 192 14.91 24.75 -18.72
CA ALA A 192 15.46 24.79 -17.37
C ALA A 192 14.69 25.79 -16.50
N ALA A 193 13.52 25.39 -15.98
CA ALA A 193 12.82 26.15 -14.94
C ALA A 193 11.82 25.29 -14.12
N SER A 194 12.23 24.11 -13.68
CA SER A 194 11.57 23.38 -12.57
C SER A 194 12.35 22.10 -12.20
N ALA A 195 13.61 22.28 -11.82
CA ALA A 195 14.37 21.23 -11.12
C ALA A 195 13.85 21.07 -9.69
N SER A 196 12.60 20.63 -9.57
CA SER A 196 12.12 19.93 -8.39
C SER A 196 12.51 18.46 -8.55
N SER A 197 12.74 17.75 -7.45
CA SER A 197 13.02 16.30 -7.36
C SER A 197 11.94 15.37 -8.00
N VAL A 198 11.05 15.95 -8.80
CA VAL A 198 9.94 15.36 -9.55
C VAL A 198 10.37 14.95 -10.98
N GLY A 199 11.51 15.41 -11.48
CA GLY A 199 11.97 15.16 -12.86
C GLY A 199 12.47 13.73 -13.15
N LEU A 200 13.01 13.01 -12.15
CA LEU A 200 13.59 11.67 -12.33
C LEU A 200 12.54 10.56 -12.58
N LEU A 201 11.25 10.83 -12.36
CA LEU A 201 10.17 9.86 -12.51
C LEU A 201 9.21 10.17 -13.67
N ARG A 202 9.44 11.25 -14.44
CA ARG A 202 8.45 11.76 -15.40
C ARG A 202 8.90 11.71 -16.87
N GLY A 203 10.07 11.16 -17.18
CA GLY A 203 10.53 10.98 -18.56
C GLY A 203 10.31 9.57 -19.09
N ASP A 204 9.10 9.26 -19.56
CA ASP A 204 8.75 8.20 -20.55
C ASP A 204 9.29 6.74 -20.44
N ALA A 205 9.98 6.31 -19.39
CA ALA A 205 10.54 4.96 -19.29
C ALA A 205 9.70 4.00 -18.42
N CYS A 206 8.94 3.12 -19.07
CA CYS A 206 8.84 1.70 -18.74
C CYS A 206 8.58 1.25 -17.27
N VAL A 207 7.82 2.00 -16.48
CA VAL A 207 7.47 1.61 -15.10
C VAL A 207 5.95 1.48 -14.92
N ASN A 208 5.53 0.52 -14.09
CA ASN A 208 4.11 0.29 -13.85
C ASN A 208 3.46 1.47 -13.10
N ARG A 209 2.24 1.84 -13.52
CA ARG A 209 1.44 2.96 -12.97
C ARG A 209 1.31 2.96 -11.44
N ARG A 210 1.36 1.80 -10.78
CA ARG A 210 1.40 1.72 -9.31
C ARG A 210 2.54 2.54 -8.70
N PHE A 211 3.75 2.49 -9.26
CA PHE A 211 4.94 3.10 -8.67
C PHE A 211 5.08 4.60 -8.92
N HIS A 212 4.10 5.22 -9.60
CA HIS A 212 3.99 6.68 -9.67
C HIS A 212 3.64 7.29 -8.30
N TYR A 213 3.09 6.47 -7.40
CA TYR A 213 2.80 6.82 -6.03
C TYR A 213 3.69 6.00 -5.10
N GLY A 214 4.53 6.68 -4.30
CA GLY A 214 5.34 6.04 -3.28
C GLY A 214 4.48 5.56 -2.11
N GLU A 215 4.14 6.45 -1.20
CA GLU A 215 3.42 6.09 0.03
C GLU A 215 1.89 6.18 -0.13
N LEU A 216 1.18 5.12 0.27
CA LEU A 216 -0.29 5.07 0.18
C LEU A 216 -0.95 4.87 1.54
N ARG A 217 -1.95 5.70 1.86
CA ARG A 217 -2.74 5.60 3.10
C ARG A 217 -3.75 4.46 3.05
N LEU A 218 -3.56 3.44 3.88
CA LEU A 218 -4.46 2.29 3.97
C LEU A 218 -5.90 2.71 4.31
N GLY A 219 -6.10 3.68 5.21
CA GLY A 219 -7.44 4.14 5.59
C GLY A 219 -8.24 4.67 4.40
N ARG A 220 -7.60 5.46 3.52
CA ARG A 220 -8.24 6.01 2.31
C ARG A 220 -8.45 4.95 1.25
N LEU A 221 -7.47 4.04 1.11
CA LEU A 221 -7.57 2.92 0.20
C LEU A 221 -8.70 1.95 0.59
N ASN A 222 -8.90 1.71 1.88
CA ASN A 222 -10.03 0.93 2.40
C ASN A 222 -11.37 1.58 2.06
N TRP A 223 -11.49 2.91 2.15
CA TRP A 223 -12.70 3.64 1.76
C TRP A 223 -13.01 3.50 0.27
N ILE A 224 -12.00 3.67 -0.59
CA ILE A 224 -12.16 3.47 -2.05
C ILE A 224 -12.66 2.06 -2.35
N TYR A 225 -12.06 1.05 -1.73
CA TYR A 225 -12.49 -0.34 -1.93
C TYR A 225 -13.91 -0.63 -1.45
N ARG A 226 -14.31 -0.04 -0.32
CA ARG A 226 -15.66 -0.21 0.23
C ARG A 226 -16.72 0.47 -0.62
N ILE A 227 -16.48 1.72 -1.03
CA ILE A 227 -17.47 2.54 -1.75
C ILE A 227 -17.51 2.18 -3.24
N ILE A 228 -16.34 2.13 -3.89
CA ILE A 228 -16.25 2.06 -5.36
C ILE A 228 -16.32 0.61 -5.85
N ARG A 229 -15.66 -0.31 -5.14
CA ARG A 229 -15.60 -1.74 -5.53
C ARG A 229 -16.64 -2.61 -4.83
N GLY A 230 -17.36 -2.07 -3.84
CA GLY A 230 -18.28 -2.84 -3.00
C GLY A 230 -17.59 -3.91 -2.16
N GLU A 231 -16.26 -3.85 -2.01
CA GLU A 231 -15.50 -4.80 -1.20
C GLU A 231 -15.55 -4.36 0.27
N PHE A 232 -16.56 -4.83 1.00
CA PHE A 232 -16.81 -4.44 2.40
C PHE A 232 -15.64 -4.67 3.37
N ARG A 233 -14.74 -5.61 3.05
CA ARG A 233 -13.52 -5.87 3.83
C ARG A 233 -12.49 -4.73 3.72
N GLY A 234 -12.63 -3.87 2.71
CA GLY A 234 -11.61 -2.90 2.31
C GLY A 234 -10.43 -3.58 1.61
N TYR A 235 -9.35 -2.81 1.45
CA TYR A 235 -8.13 -3.25 0.81
C TYR A 235 -7.30 -4.19 1.69
N LEU A 236 -7.06 -3.79 2.94
CA LEU A 236 -6.47 -4.64 3.97
C LEU A 236 -7.23 -4.39 5.28
N SER A 237 -7.72 -5.48 5.86
CA SER A 237 -8.46 -5.44 7.12
C SER A 237 -7.46 -5.36 8.27
N GLY A 238 -7.17 -4.14 8.74
CA GLY A 238 -6.26 -3.90 9.86
C GLY A 238 -6.84 -4.26 11.22
N CYS A 239 -8.17 -4.34 11.33
CA CYS A 239 -8.87 -4.76 12.54
C CYS A 239 -9.27 -6.24 12.39
N THR A 240 -8.53 -7.14 13.04
CA THR A 240 -8.99 -8.53 13.23
C THR A 240 -10.23 -8.60 14.12
N ASN A 241 -10.44 -7.58 14.95
CA ASN A 241 -11.50 -7.52 15.94
C ASN A 241 -12.54 -6.45 15.55
N TYR A 242 -13.81 -6.82 15.48
CA TYR A 242 -14.93 -5.87 15.28
C TYR A 242 -14.97 -4.76 16.34
N GLY A 243 -14.45 -5.03 17.55
CA GLY A 243 -14.42 -4.08 18.65
C GLY A 243 -13.58 -2.82 18.39
N THR A 244 -12.48 -2.92 17.64
CA THR A 244 -11.66 -1.74 17.32
C THR A 244 -12.35 -0.86 16.27
N PHE A 245 -12.99 -1.47 15.27
CA PHE A 245 -13.84 -0.75 14.32
C PHE A 245 -14.98 0.00 15.03
N MET A 246 -15.66 -0.65 15.98
CA MET A 246 -16.71 0.02 16.77
C MET A 246 -16.12 1.19 17.56
N ARG A 247 -15.03 0.97 18.32
CA ARG A 247 -14.41 2.02 19.15
C ARG A 247 -14.01 3.27 18.37
N GLU A 248 -13.38 3.11 17.20
CA GLU A 248 -12.96 4.25 16.37
C GLU A 248 -14.15 5.06 15.86
N ASN A 249 -15.24 4.39 15.43
CA ASN A 249 -16.45 5.10 14.99
C ASN A 249 -17.22 5.71 16.16
N THR A 250 -17.27 5.04 17.33
CA THR A 250 -17.93 5.55 18.53
C THR A 250 -17.26 6.82 19.06
N ASN A 251 -15.93 6.94 18.99
CA ASN A 251 -15.24 8.17 19.42
C ASN A 251 -15.66 9.41 18.61
N SER A 252 -15.81 9.25 17.29
CA SER A 252 -16.32 10.33 16.42
C SER A 252 -17.76 10.69 16.74
N LEU A 253 -18.61 9.70 17.05
CA LEU A 253 -19.98 9.93 17.49
C LEU A 253 -20.07 10.65 18.83
N ILE A 254 -19.25 10.25 19.81
CA ILE A 254 -19.18 10.91 21.12
C ILE A 254 -18.78 12.37 20.95
N THR A 255 -17.78 12.64 20.11
CA THR A 255 -17.34 14.02 19.83
C THR A 255 -18.45 14.86 19.19
N LEU A 256 -19.13 14.31 18.17
CA LEU A 256 -20.24 14.98 17.52
C LEU A 256 -21.39 15.25 18.50
N PHE A 257 -21.75 14.24 19.30
CA PHE A 257 -22.79 14.33 20.33
C PHE A 257 -22.45 15.38 21.40
N ALA A 258 -21.21 15.41 21.87
CA ALA A 258 -20.75 16.41 22.84
C ALA A 258 -20.87 17.82 22.27
N TYR A 259 -20.41 18.03 21.02
CA TYR A 259 -20.54 19.32 20.35
C TYR A 259 -22.01 19.74 20.15
N THR A 260 -22.87 18.84 19.66
CA THR A 260 -24.30 19.15 19.48
C THR A 260 -24.99 19.45 20.81
N THR A 261 -24.62 18.75 21.89
CA THR A 261 -25.16 19.01 23.22
C THR A 261 -24.78 20.40 23.73
N ILE A 262 -23.52 20.81 23.57
CA ILE A 262 -23.06 22.16 23.94
C ILE A 262 -23.83 23.23 23.17
N VAL A 263 -24.00 23.07 21.85
CA VAL A 263 -24.76 24.02 21.02
C VAL A 263 -26.23 24.05 21.44
N LEU A 264 -26.83 22.89 21.70
CA LEU A 264 -28.23 22.81 22.13
C LEU A 264 -28.45 23.49 23.48
N SER A 265 -27.53 23.31 24.43
CA SER A 265 -27.58 24.01 25.72
C SER A 265 -27.44 25.52 25.56
N ALA A 266 -26.56 26.00 24.67
CA ALA A 266 -26.46 27.43 24.38
C ALA A 266 -27.74 27.99 23.72
N MET A 267 -28.35 27.23 22.81
CA MET A 267 -29.63 27.61 22.18
C MET A 267 -30.78 27.65 23.20
N GLN A 268 -30.82 26.72 24.15
CA GLN A 268 -31.81 26.72 25.24
C GLN A 268 -31.69 27.98 26.11
N VAL A 269 -30.46 28.40 26.43
CA VAL A 269 -30.23 29.67 27.15
C VAL A 269 -30.67 30.86 26.31
N GLY A 270 -30.35 30.87 25.01
CA GLY A 270 -30.78 31.93 24.09
C GLY A 270 -32.30 32.07 24.01
N LEU A 271 -33.02 30.95 23.86
CA LEU A 271 -34.49 30.92 23.85
C LEU A 271 -35.12 31.34 25.17
N SER A 272 -34.36 31.36 26.26
CA SER A 272 -34.83 31.83 27.57
C SER A 272 -34.72 33.36 27.72
N THR A 273 -34.11 34.06 26.76
CA THR A 273 -33.96 35.53 26.78
C THR A 273 -34.97 36.20 25.84
N GLU A 274 -35.60 37.30 26.28
CA GLU A 274 -36.64 37.99 25.50
C GLU A 274 -36.13 38.55 24.14
N LEU A 275 -34.84 38.87 24.04
CA LEU A 275 -34.23 39.39 22.80
C LEU A 275 -34.18 38.35 21.68
N LEU A 276 -33.83 37.11 22.01
CA LEU A 276 -33.66 36.02 21.04
C LEU A 276 -34.91 35.14 20.92
N ALA A 277 -35.72 35.05 21.97
CA ALA A 277 -36.98 34.30 21.95
C ALA A 277 -38.02 34.91 20.99
N ASN A 278 -38.02 36.24 20.86
CA ASN A 278 -38.94 36.96 19.98
C ASN A 278 -38.47 37.03 18.52
N ASP A 279 -37.25 36.57 18.21
CA ASP A 279 -36.74 36.48 16.84
C ASP A 279 -37.19 35.17 16.18
N TYR A 280 -38.05 35.29 15.17
CA TYR A 280 -38.56 34.17 14.38
C TYR A 280 -37.44 33.33 13.74
N ALA A 281 -36.37 33.98 13.26
CA ALA A 281 -35.25 33.28 12.62
C ALA A 281 -34.51 32.41 13.63
N PHE A 282 -34.32 32.90 14.85
CA PHE A 282 -33.67 32.16 15.92
C PHE A 282 -34.54 30.99 16.43
N GLY A 283 -35.84 31.20 16.61
CA GLY A 283 -36.79 30.14 16.98
C GLY A 283 -36.86 29.00 15.95
N MET A 284 -36.88 29.34 14.65
CA MET A 284 -36.83 28.35 13.57
C MET A 284 -35.50 27.60 13.54
N ALA A 285 -34.37 28.30 13.67
CA ALA A 285 -33.04 27.68 13.69
C ALA A 285 -32.89 26.70 14.86
N SER A 286 -33.35 27.08 16.06
CA SER A 286 -33.31 26.22 17.25
C SER A 286 -34.20 24.98 17.08
N SER A 287 -35.37 25.12 16.46
CA SER A 287 -36.28 24.00 16.19
C SER A 287 -35.67 22.99 15.21
N VAL A 288 -35.11 23.47 14.11
CA VAL A 288 -34.42 22.63 13.11
C VAL A 288 -33.21 21.93 13.73
N PHE A 289 -32.40 22.66 14.50
CA PHE A 289 -31.22 22.10 15.16
C PHE A 289 -31.57 21.06 16.22
N SER A 290 -32.70 21.22 16.93
CA SER A 290 -33.20 20.25 17.91
C SER A 290 -33.58 18.94 17.23
N ILE A 291 -34.34 19.00 16.13
CA ILE A 291 -34.70 17.82 15.34
C ILE A 291 -33.44 17.14 14.79
N PHE A 292 -32.51 17.92 14.26
CA PHE A 292 -31.22 17.41 13.76
C PHE A 292 -30.42 16.70 14.86
N SER A 293 -30.35 17.25 16.07
CA SER A 293 -29.59 16.69 17.19
C SER A 293 -30.16 15.36 17.68
N ILE A 294 -31.46 15.10 17.49
CA ILE A 294 -32.10 13.81 17.79
C ILE A 294 -31.88 12.82 16.65
N LEU A 295 -32.14 13.25 15.41
CA LEU A 295 -32.18 12.35 14.26
C LEU A 295 -30.77 11.96 13.77
N ALA A 296 -29.82 12.89 13.77
CA ALA A 296 -28.48 12.64 13.22
C ALA A 296 -27.72 11.53 13.96
N PRO A 297 -27.63 11.51 15.31
CA PRO A 297 -26.98 10.40 16.02
C PRO A 297 -27.67 9.06 15.76
N LEU A 298 -29.01 9.03 15.71
CA LEU A 298 -29.78 7.80 15.46
C LEU A 298 -29.46 7.24 14.06
N VAL A 299 -29.49 8.10 13.04
CA VAL A 299 -29.16 7.71 11.66
C VAL A 299 -27.72 7.21 11.58
N CYS A 300 -26.76 7.87 12.22
CA CYS A 300 -25.38 7.41 12.23
C CYS A 300 -25.20 6.05 12.93
N ILE A 301 -25.87 5.81 14.05
CA ILE A 301 -25.83 4.51 14.75
C ILE A 301 -26.42 3.41 13.87
N VAL A 302 -27.60 3.64 13.28
CA VAL A 302 -28.24 2.68 12.36
C VAL A 302 -27.35 2.40 11.16
N ALA A 303 -26.73 3.42 10.56
CA ALA A 303 -25.80 3.26 9.45
C ALA A 303 -24.57 2.42 9.83
N ILE A 304 -23.95 2.68 10.99
CA ILE A 304 -22.78 1.91 11.46
C ILE A 304 -23.17 0.45 11.72
N MET A 305 -24.31 0.21 12.38
CA MET A 305 -24.82 -1.14 12.63
C MET A 305 -25.16 -1.88 11.32
N GLY A 306 -25.75 -1.19 10.35
CA GLY A 306 -26.03 -1.72 9.02
C GLY A 306 -24.75 -2.14 8.28
N VAL A 307 -23.72 -1.28 8.26
CA VAL A 307 -22.41 -1.61 7.66
C VAL A 307 -21.77 -2.81 8.36
N LEU A 308 -21.83 -2.86 9.69
CA LEU A 308 -21.32 -4.00 10.47
C LEU A 308 -22.04 -5.31 10.11
N ALA A 309 -23.38 -5.28 10.02
CA ALA A 309 -24.18 -6.43 9.64
C ALA A 309 -23.83 -6.92 8.22
N ILE A 310 -23.69 -6.00 7.27
CA ILE A 310 -23.28 -6.33 5.89
C ILE A 310 -21.89 -6.99 5.88
N ILE A 311 -20.92 -6.45 6.62
CA ILE A 311 -19.57 -7.04 6.72
C ILE A 311 -19.64 -8.46 7.29
N ILE A 312 -20.43 -8.69 8.35
CA ILE A 312 -20.60 -10.00 8.97
C ILE A 312 -21.21 -10.99 7.98
N ILE A 313 -22.29 -10.60 7.28
CA ILE A 313 -22.96 -11.44 6.29
C ILE A 313 -22.02 -11.77 5.12
N ALA A 314 -21.27 -10.79 4.60
CA ALA A 314 -20.30 -11.00 3.53
C ALA A 314 -19.16 -11.94 3.94
N ASN A 315 -18.64 -11.79 5.16
CA ASN A 315 -17.61 -12.69 5.70
C ASN A 315 -18.14 -14.11 5.91
N LEU A 316 -19.38 -14.24 6.43
CA LEU A 316 -20.02 -15.54 6.66
C LEU A 316 -20.29 -16.27 5.35
N THR A 317 -20.89 -15.59 4.36
CA THR A 317 -21.18 -16.18 3.04
C THR A 317 -19.91 -16.65 2.33
N ARG A 318 -18.83 -15.87 2.38
CA ARG A 318 -17.52 -16.29 1.83
C ARG A 318 -16.97 -17.51 2.55
N THR A 319 -17.04 -17.54 3.87
CA THR A 319 -16.58 -18.67 4.68
C THR A 319 -17.36 -19.94 4.35
N LEU A 320 -18.69 -19.83 4.26
CA LEU A 320 -19.57 -20.93 3.85
C LEU A 320 -19.27 -21.41 2.42
N ARG A 321 -19.02 -20.49 1.48
CA ARG A 321 -18.66 -20.83 0.09
C ARG A 321 -17.34 -21.60 0.02
N ILE A 322 -16.31 -21.16 0.73
CA ILE A 322 -15.01 -21.85 0.78
C ILE A 322 -15.18 -23.22 1.43
N ARG A 323 -15.96 -23.33 2.52
CA ARG A 323 -16.24 -24.61 3.18
C ARG A 323 -16.93 -25.60 2.24
N ARG A 324 -17.97 -25.15 1.51
CA ARG A 324 -18.67 -25.96 0.50
C ARG A 324 -17.73 -26.43 -0.62
N LEU A 325 -16.85 -25.56 -1.12
CA LEU A 325 -15.86 -25.93 -2.14
C LEU A 325 -14.88 -27.00 -1.63
N LYS A 326 -14.37 -26.86 -0.40
CA LYS A 326 -13.48 -27.87 0.19
C LYS A 326 -14.19 -29.21 0.46
N GLN A 327 -15.45 -29.17 0.91
CA GLN A 327 -16.28 -30.37 1.07
C GLN A 327 -16.53 -31.08 -0.28
N SER A 328 -16.77 -30.32 -1.36
CA SER A 328 -16.91 -30.89 -2.71
C SER A 328 -15.63 -31.53 -3.26
N GLN A 329 -14.47 -31.17 -2.71
CA GLN A 329 -13.17 -31.74 -3.05
C GLN A 329 -12.77 -32.92 -2.14
N GLY A 330 -13.70 -33.44 -1.33
CA GLY A 330 -13.46 -34.60 -0.47
C GLY A 330 -12.63 -34.32 0.79
N VAL A 331 -12.25 -33.06 1.02
CA VAL A 331 -11.55 -32.65 2.25
C VAL A 331 -12.61 -32.42 3.33
N LYS A 332 -12.66 -33.29 4.37
CA LYS A 332 -13.50 -33.03 5.55
C LYS A 332 -12.99 -31.75 6.25
N VAL A 333 -13.85 -30.73 6.35
CA VAL A 333 -13.60 -29.43 7.00
C VAL A 333 -14.56 -29.17 8.15
#